data_AF-A0A926I7A1-F1
#
_entry.id   AF-A0A926I7A1-F1
#
_cell.length_a   1.000
_cell.length_b   1.000
_cell.length_c   1.000
_cell.angle_alpha   90.00
_cell.angle_beta   90.00
_cell.angle_gamma   90.00
#
_symmetry.space_group_name_H-M   'P 1'
#
loop_
_entity.id
_entity.type
_entity.pdbx_description
1 polymer ?
#
loop_
_entity_poly.entity_id
_entity_poly.type
_entity_poly.pdbx_seq_one_letter_code
_entity_poly.pdbx_strand_id
1 'polypeptide(L)'
;MKITVEISKLFTGRTDNLKAASNIILEDGDGERLIIKNVRVVKGEHGLFMSLPSRRNVNGEYKEMCYPLSATLRKRMSEAVLSAYDYELQKTAENPDDIPSA
;
A
#
# COMPACT_ATOMS: atom_id res chain seq x y z
N MET A 1 5.54 -1.97 -17.81
CA MET A 1 5.08 -2.42 -16.49
C MET A 1 4.05 -1.45 -15.93
N LYS A 2 2.82 -1.90 -15.85
CA LYS A 2 1.67 -1.22 -15.28
C LYS A 2 1.57 -1.58 -13.79
N ILE A 3 1.25 -0.60 -12.96
CA ILE A 3 1.08 -0.76 -11.51
C ILE A 3 -0.36 -0.37 -11.20
N THR A 4 -1.12 -1.33 -10.69
CA THR A 4 -2.47 -1.10 -10.17
C THR A 4 -2.42 -1.28 -8.66
N VAL A 5 -3.09 -0.39 -7.92
CA VAL A 5 -3.18 -0.49 -6.47
C VAL A 5 -4.64 -0.61 -6.08
N GLU A 6 -4.93 -1.58 -5.24
CA GLU A 6 -6.25 -1.79 -4.66
C GLU A 6 -6.19 -1.45 -3.17
N ILE A 7 -6.95 -0.45 -2.74
CA ILE A 7 -7.11 -0.14 -1.32
C ILE A 7 -8.13 -1.12 -0.74
N SER A 8 -7.65 -2.08 0.05
CA SER A 8 -8.53 -3.09 0.65
C SER A 8 -9.27 -2.58 1.88
N LYS A 9 -8.67 -1.62 2.61
CA LYS A 9 -9.28 -1.04 3.81
C LYS A 9 -8.67 0.31 4.14
N LEU A 10 -9.52 1.29 4.39
CA LEU A 10 -9.14 2.58 5.00
C LEU A 10 -9.30 2.52 6.52
N PHE A 11 -8.41 3.21 7.23
CA PHE A 11 -8.44 3.31 8.68
C PHE A 11 -8.57 4.78 9.10
N THR A 12 -9.80 5.29 9.08
CA THR A 12 -10.11 6.72 9.34
C THR A 12 -10.27 7.07 10.83
N GLY A 13 -10.36 6.08 11.73
CA GLY A 13 -10.54 6.28 13.18
C GLY A 13 -9.40 5.76 14.07
N ARG A 14 -8.30 5.29 13.50
CA ARG A 14 -7.18 4.72 14.29
C ARG A 14 -6.27 5.84 14.82
N THR A 15 -5.91 5.72 16.09
CA THR A 15 -4.91 6.57 16.75
C THR A 15 -3.48 6.16 16.40
N ASP A 16 -3.28 4.94 15.92
CA ASP A 16 -1.97 4.48 15.47
C ASP A 16 -1.59 5.04 14.08
N ASN A 17 -0.39 4.67 13.65
CA ASN A 17 0.21 5.16 12.41
C ASN A 17 -0.33 4.44 11.17
N LEU A 18 -1.15 3.40 11.28
CA LEU A 18 -1.66 2.67 10.13
C LEU A 18 -2.88 3.38 9.52
N LYS A 19 -2.82 3.70 8.22
CA LYS A 19 -3.83 4.50 7.51
C LYS A 19 -4.60 3.71 6.46
N ALA A 20 -3.96 2.76 5.80
CA ALA A 20 -4.64 1.82 4.93
C ALA A 20 -3.93 0.48 4.82
N ALA A 21 -4.71 -0.54 4.44
CA ALA A 21 -4.21 -1.78 3.87
C ALA A 21 -4.49 -1.78 2.37
N SER A 22 -3.55 -2.28 1.58
CA SER A 22 -3.63 -2.32 0.14
C SER A 22 -2.89 -3.52 -0.46
N ASN A 23 -3.17 -3.78 -1.73
CA ASN A 23 -2.44 -4.73 -2.56
C ASN A 23 -1.89 -4.00 -3.78
N ILE A 24 -0.70 -4.41 -4.24
CA ILE A 24 -0.11 -3.91 -5.48
C ILE A 24 -0.14 -5.03 -6.51
N ILE A 25 -0.72 -4.75 -7.67
CA ILE A 25 -0.72 -5.64 -8.82
C ILE A 25 0.25 -5.06 -9.85
N LEU A 26 1.26 -5.84 -10.20
CA LEU A 26 2.23 -5.54 -11.23
C LEU A 26 1.86 -6.34 -12.48
N GLU A 27 1.76 -5.66 -13.61
CA GLU A 27 1.52 -6.27 -14.92
C GLU A 27 2.66 -5.89 -15.88
N ASP A 28 3.23 -6.88 -16.57
CA ASP A 28 4.30 -6.66 -17.54
C ASP A 28 3.76 -6.21 -18.91
N GLY A 29 4.54 -6.35 -19.98
CA GLY A 29 4.12 -5.98 -21.35
C GLY A 29 3.31 -7.06 -22.06
N ASP A 30 3.45 -8.31 -21.62
CA ASP A 30 2.88 -9.50 -22.27
C ASP A 30 1.60 -9.98 -21.56
N GLY A 31 1.21 -9.30 -20.48
CA GLY A 31 -0.01 -9.55 -19.72
C GLY A 31 0.20 -10.47 -18.52
N GLU A 32 1.45 -10.81 -18.17
CA GLU A 32 1.76 -11.53 -16.95
C GLU A 32 1.56 -10.64 -15.73
N ARG A 33 0.99 -11.21 -14.66
CA ARG A 33 0.59 -10.45 -13.47
C ARG A 33 1.11 -11.07 -12.18
N LEU A 34 1.57 -10.22 -11.28
CA LEU A 34 1.97 -10.58 -9.93
C LEU A 34 1.29 -9.65 -8.92
N ILE A 35 0.79 -10.21 -7.82
CA ILE A 35 0.22 -9.45 -6.71
C ILE A 35 1.11 -9.50 -5.46
N ILE A 36 1.36 -8.33 -4.89
CA ILE A 36 2.00 -8.15 -3.59
C ILE A 36 0.90 -7.79 -2.60
N LYS A 37 0.54 -8.74 -1.73
CA LYS A 37 -0.51 -8.58 -0.72
C LYS A 37 0.02 -7.96 0.57
N ASN A 38 -0.85 -7.33 1.35
CA ASN A 38 -0.55 -6.75 2.67
C ASN A 38 0.47 -5.60 2.61
N VAL A 39 0.38 -4.77 1.59
CA VAL A 39 1.05 -3.47 1.56
C VAL A 39 0.26 -2.53 2.46
N ARG A 40 0.95 -1.63 3.16
CA ARG A 40 0.34 -0.72 4.12
C ARG A 40 0.69 0.72 3.80
N VAL A 41 -0.25 1.62 4.05
CA VAL A 41 0.01 3.06 4.10
C VAL A 41 0.17 3.44 5.56
N VAL A 42 1.31 4.02 5.91
CA VAL A 42 1.69 4.34 7.29
C VAL A 42 2.07 5.81 7.39
N LYS A 43 1.66 6.47 8.46
CA LYS A 43 2.07 7.83 8.81
C LYS A 43 3.35 7.78 9.64
N GLY A 44 4.45 8.24 9.08
CA GLY A 44 5.72 8.46 9.79
C GLY A 44 5.93 9.91 10.17
N GLU A 45 7.11 10.21 10.70
CA GLU A 45 7.52 11.57 11.10
C GLU A 45 7.61 12.52 9.89
N HIS A 46 8.05 12.01 8.73
CA HIS A 46 8.18 12.78 7.49
C HIS A 46 6.98 12.66 6.56
N GLY A 47 5.82 12.21 7.06
CA GLY A 47 4.59 12.07 6.30
C GLY A 47 4.21 10.63 5.98
N LEU A 48 3.30 10.46 5.02
CA LEU A 48 2.79 9.15 4.62
C LEU A 48 3.81 8.40 3.77
N PHE A 49 3.95 7.11 4.00
CA PHE A 49 4.81 6.24 3.21
C PHE A 49 4.21 4.84 3.04
N MET A 50 4.67 4.17 1.98
CA MET A 50 4.36 2.77 1.70
C MET A 50 5.24 1.86 2.58
N SER A 51 4.62 1.00 3.38
CA SER A 51 5.28 -0.11 4.06
C SER A 51 5.00 -1.40 3.29
N LEU A 52 6.07 -2.05 2.82
CA LEU A 52 5.97 -3.34 2.15
C LEU A 52 5.65 -4.47 3.14
N PRO A 53 5.23 -5.65 2.64
CA PRO A 53 4.88 -6.78 3.48
C PRO A 53 6.12 -7.26 4.23
N SER A 54 5.99 -7.40 5.54
CA SER A 54 7.08 -7.80 6.43
C SER A 54 6.65 -8.91 7.37
N ARG A 55 7.58 -9.78 7.71
CA ARG A 55 7.39 -10.89 8.65
C ARG A 55 8.43 -10.80 9.77
N ARG A 56 7.98 -11.05 10.99
CA ARG A 56 8.86 -11.16 12.16
C ARG A 56 9.59 -12.50 12.14
N ASN A 57 10.92 -12.47 12.26
CA ASN A 57 11.75 -13.66 12.35
C ASN A 57 11.80 -14.19 13.81
N VAL A 58 12.47 -15.33 14.01
CA VAL A 58 12.64 -15.96 15.34
C VAL A 58 13.42 -15.08 16.33
N ASN A 59 14.28 -14.18 15.82
CA ASN A 59 15.04 -13.22 16.63
C ASN A 59 14.22 -11.97 16.98
N GLY A 60 12.98 -11.89 16.51
CA GLY A 60 12.08 -10.78 16.77
C GLY A 60 12.21 -9.60 15.82
N GLU A 61 13.08 -9.65 14.82
CA GLU A 61 13.29 -8.61 13.81
C GLU A 61 12.25 -8.71 12.68
N TYR A 62 11.81 -7.57 12.16
CA TYR A 62 10.97 -7.53 10.97
C TYR A 62 11.83 -7.48 9.72
N LYS A 63 11.63 -8.42 8.80
CA LYS A 63 12.21 -8.38 7.46
C LYS A 63 11.12 -8.22 6.42
N GLU A 64 11.35 -7.33 5.47
CA GLU A 64 10.52 -7.22 4.28
C GLU A 64 10.60 -8.52 3.48
N MET A 65 9.44 -9.05 3.09
CA MET A 65 9.32 -10.25 2.25
C MET A 65 9.44 -9.92 0.77
N CYS A 66 9.17 -8.68 0.40
CA CYS A 66 9.27 -8.16 -0.95
C CYS A 66 9.92 -6.77 -0.87
N TYR A 67 10.90 -6.51 -1.73
CA TYR A 67 11.52 -5.21 -1.86
C TYR A 67 11.95 -4.95 -3.31
N PRO A 68 11.67 -3.77 -3.87
CA PRO A 68 12.17 -3.39 -5.18
C PRO A 68 13.68 -3.16 -5.14
N LEU A 69 14.41 -3.76 -6.08
CA LEU A 69 15.86 -3.60 -6.21
C LEU A 69 16.24 -2.21 -6.76
N SER A 70 15.45 -1.67 -7.68
CA SER A 70 15.72 -0.37 -8.29
C SER A 70 14.99 0.77 -7.58
N ALA A 71 15.69 1.90 -7.38
CA ALA A 71 15.11 3.10 -6.80
C ALA A 71 13.93 3.64 -7.62
N THR A 72 14.00 3.53 -8.95
CA THR A 72 12.91 3.93 -9.86
C THR A 72 11.65 3.12 -9.60
N LEU A 73 11.75 1.80 -9.43
CA LEU A 73 10.60 0.97 -9.13
C LEU A 73 10.02 1.31 -7.74
N ARG A 74 10.90 1.48 -6.75
CA ARG A 74 10.50 1.90 -5.40
C ARG A 74 9.68 3.18 -5.43
N LYS A 75 10.16 4.20 -6.15
CA LYS A 75 9.48 5.49 -6.31
C LYS A 75 8.11 5.31 -6.95
N ARG A 76 8.04 4.61 -8.09
CA ARG A 76 6.77 4.37 -8.81
C ARG A 76 5.74 3.61 -7.97
N MET A 77 6.17 2.58 -7.22
CA MET A 77 5.27 1.86 -6.31
C MET A 77 4.77 2.75 -5.17
N SER A 78 5.66 3.55 -4.58
CA SER A 78 5.30 4.44 -3.48
C SER A 78 4.30 5.49 -3.93
N GLU A 79 4.55 6.14 -5.07
CA GLU A 79 3.64 7.12 -5.67
C GLU A 79 2.28 6.51 -5.98
N ALA A 80 2.24 5.34 -6.64
CA ALA A 80 1.00 4.66 -6.98
C ALA A 80 0.17 4.31 -5.73
N VAL A 81 0.81 3.84 -4.66
CA VAL A 81 0.12 3.49 -3.42
C VAL A 81 -0.43 4.72 -2.71
N LEU A 82 0.34 5.80 -2.61
CA LEU A 82 -0.10 7.03 -1.96
C LEU A 82 -1.22 7.71 -2.76
N SER A 83 -1.11 7.77 -4.08
CA SER A 83 -2.17 8.32 -4.93
C SER A 83 -3.47 7.53 -4.84
N ALA A 84 -3.41 6.18 -4.81
CA ALA A 84 -4.61 5.36 -4.63
C ALA A 84 -5.25 5.58 -3.26
N TYR A 85 -4.44 5.75 -2.22
CA TYR A 85 -4.93 6.07 -0.89
C TYR A 85 -5.63 7.44 -0.83
N ASP A 86 -5.01 8.48 -1.40
CA ASP A 86 -5.59 9.83 -1.42
C ASP A 86 -6.90 9.85 -2.20
N TYR A 87 -6.95 9.15 -3.33
CA TYR A 87 -8.18 8.99 -4.12
C TYR A 87 -9.30 8.32 -3.32
N GLU A 88 -9.02 7.18 -2.68
CA GLU A 88 -10.05 6.45 -1.92
C GLU A 88 -10.50 7.24 -0.68
N LEU A 89 -9.58 8.00 -0.06
CA LEU A 89 -9.88 8.88 1.06
C LEU A 89 -10.83 10.01 0.66
N GLN A 90 -10.60 10.65 -0.50
CA GLN A 90 -11.48 11.68 -1.05
C GLN A 90 -12.86 11.10 -1.39
N LYS A 91 -12.89 9.95 -2.08
CA LYS A 91 -14.12 9.25 -2.45
C LYS A 91 -14.97 8.92 -1.21
N THR A 92 -14.33 8.42 -0.15
CA THR A 92 -15.00 8.11 1.13
C THR A 92 -15.47 9.38 1.87
N ALA A 93 -14.74 10.49 1.74
CA ALA A 93 -15.16 11.76 2.35
C ALA A 93 -16.42 12.33 1.67
N GLU A 94 -16.59 12.10 0.36
CA GLU A 94 -17.79 12.48 -0.38
C GLU A 94 -18.97 11.53 -0.11
N ASN A 95 -18.70 10.22 0.03
CA ASN A 95 -19.70 9.19 0.31
C ASN A 95 -19.24 8.26 1.46
N PRO A 96 -19.65 8.55 2.71
CA PRO A 96 -19.18 7.81 3.90
C PRO A 96 -19.56 6.32 3.92
N ASP A 97 -20.56 5.90 3.15
CA ASP A 97 -21.00 4.50 3.05
C ASP A 97 -20.09 3.64 2.16
N ASP A 98 -19.17 4.25 1.40
CA ASP A 98 -18.30 3.58 0.42
C ASP A 98 -16.97 3.07 1.01
N ILE A 99 -16.82 3.05 2.34
CA ILE A 99 -15.60 2.57 3.00
C ILE A 99 -15.34 1.12 2.55
N PRO A 100 -14.17 0.83 1.92
CA PRO A 100 -13.85 -0.52 1.53
C PRO A 100 -13.85 -1.45 2.76
N SER A 101 -14.83 -2.35 2.81
CA SER A 101 -14.87 -3.46 3.76
C SER A 101 -14.19 -4.65 3.11
N ALA A 102 -13.10 -5.09 3.73
CA ALA A 102 -12.31 -6.25 3.33
C ALA A 102 -13.16 -7.51 3.09
#